data_AF-A0A2T4S767-F1
#
_entry.id   AF-A0A2T4S767-F1
#
_cell.length_a   1.000
_cell.length_b   1.000
_cell.length_c   1.000
_cell.angle_alpha   90.00
_cell.angle_beta   90.00
_cell.angle_gamma   90.00
#
_symmetry.space_group_name_H-M   'P 1'
#
loop_
_entity.id
_entity.type
_entity.pdbx_description
1 polymer ?
#
loop_
_entity_poly.entity_id
_entity_poly.type
_entity_poly.pdbx_seq_one_letter_code
_entity_poly.pdbx_strand_id
1 'polypeptide(L)' 'MTEYTNRSLVLSHGTIIADDTPVNILADAKIRESAALRKTSLYTLANMINLTSPQTLVRRFINDEKKVNHHE' A
#
# COMPACT_ATOMS: atom_id res chain seq x y z
N MET A 1 1.73 0.01 8.80
CA MET A 1 1.88 -1.43 8.45
C MET A 1 2.59 -1.63 7.10
N THR A 2 2.22 -0.88 6.04
CA THR A 2 2.97 -0.86 4.78
C THR A 2 4.38 -0.29 4.92
N GLU A 3 4.63 0.54 5.94
CA GLU A 3 5.96 1.11 6.19
C GLU A 3 6.98 0.06 6.68
N TYR A 4 6.52 -1.09 7.16
CA TYR A 4 7.35 -2.02 7.96
C TYR A 4 7.72 -3.31 7.20
N THR A 5 7.22 -3.51 5.98
CA THR A 5 7.53 -4.67 5.16
C THR A 5 7.76 -4.29 3.70
N ASN A 6 8.60 -5.05 3.01
CA ASN A 6 8.91 -4.84 1.60
C ASN A 6 8.12 -5.77 0.66
N ARG A 7 7.47 -6.81 1.21
CA ARG A 7 6.70 -7.81 0.48
C ARG A 7 5.42 -8.16 1.24
N SER A 8 4.34 -8.43 0.53
CA SER A 8 3.07 -8.85 1.07
C SER A 8 2.48 -9.97 0.23
N LEU A 9 2.00 -11.01 0.91
CA LEU A 9 1.20 -12.07 0.33
C LEU A 9 -0.26 -11.81 0.68
N VAL A 10 -1.14 -11.82 -0.32
CA VAL A 10 -2.58 -11.66 -0.12
C VAL A 10 -3.24 -13.01 -0.21
N LEU A 11 -3.94 -13.38 0.85
CA LEU A 11 -4.67 -14.63 0.96
C LEU A 11 -6.17 -14.35 0.81
N SER A 12 -6.85 -15.12 -0.03
CA SER A 12 -8.30 -15.11 -0.14
C SER A 12 -8.80 -16.52 -0.44
N HIS A 13 -9.87 -16.93 0.25
CA HIS A 13 -10.48 -18.27 0.09
C HIS A 13 -9.46 -19.43 0.17
N GLY A 14 -8.51 -19.35 1.10
CA GLY A 14 -7.50 -20.40 1.31
C GLY A 14 -6.39 -20.47 0.25
N THR A 15 -6.32 -19.49 -0.65
CA THR A 15 -5.29 -19.42 -1.71
C THR A 15 -4.55 -18.09 -1.68
N ILE A 16 -3.30 -18.09 -2.16
CA ILE A 16 -2.54 -16.85 -2.39
C ILE A 16 -2.99 -16.27 -3.72
N ILE A 17 -3.53 -15.05 -3.68
CA ILE A 17 -4.05 -14.35 -4.87
C ILE A 17 -3.14 -13.22 -5.34
N ALA A 18 -2.17 -12.80 -4.52
CA ALA A 18 -1.16 -11.82 -4.90
C ALA A 18 0.11 -11.96 -4.06
N ASP A 19 1.24 -11.60 -4.66
CA ASP A 19 2.58 -11.56 -4.07
C ASP A 19 3.35 -10.36 -4.65
N ASP A 20 3.36 -9.24 -3.92
CA ASP A 20 3.98 -8.00 -4.39
C ASP A 20 4.30 -7.08 -3.20
N THR A 21 4.78 -5.87 -3.47
CA THR A 21 4.94 -4.82 -2.48
C THR A 21 3.59 -4.38 -1.90
N PRO A 22 3.54 -3.96 -0.62
CA PRO A 22 2.30 -3.51 0.00
C PRO A 22 1.63 -2.34 -0.72
N VAL A 23 2.45 -1.46 -1.32
CA VAL A 23 1.98 -0.27 -2.06
C VAL A 23 1.22 -0.71 -3.31
N ASN A 24 1.73 -1.68 -4.05
CA ASN A 24 1.07 -2.18 -5.26
C ASN A 24 -0.22 -2.92 -4.92
N ILE A 25 -0.19 -3.81 -3.92
CA ILE A 25 -1.36 -4.58 -3.47
C ILE A 25 -2.52 -3.66 -3.06
N LEU A 26 -2.25 -2.60 -2.31
CA LEU A 26 -3.30 -1.70 -1.82
C LEU A 26 -3.76 -0.69 -2.89
N ALA A 27 -2.95 -0.45 -3.92
CA ALA A 27 -3.32 0.37 -5.06
C ALA A 27 -4.21 -0.41 -6.05
N ASP A 28 -4.08 -1.74 -6.12
CA ASP A 28 -4.87 -2.59 -7.00
C ASP A 28 -6.29 -2.78 -6.46
N ALA A 29 -7.26 -2.20 -7.16
CA ALA A 29 -8.67 -2.29 -6.77
C ALA A 29 -9.22 -3.73 -6.82
N LYS A 30 -8.75 -4.57 -7.75
CA LYS A 30 -9.22 -5.96 -7.90
C LYS A 30 -8.72 -6.82 -6.75
N ILE A 31 -7.43 -6.71 -6.40
CA ILE A 31 -6.86 -7.42 -5.23
C ILE A 31 -7.60 -6.96 -3.97
N ARG A 32 -7.81 -5.64 -3.86
CA ARG A 32 -8.45 -5.05 -2.69
C ARG A 32 -9.90 -5.52 -2.51
N GLU A 33 -10.66 -5.64 -3.60
CA GLU A 33 -12.03 -6.16 -3.58
C GLU A 33 -12.07 -7.66 -3.31
N SER A 34 -11.25 -8.46 -3.99
CA SER A 34 -11.20 -9.92 -3.86
C SER A 34 -10.68 -10.43 -2.51
N ALA A 35 -9.92 -9.62 -1.76
CA ALA A 35 -9.45 -9.92 -0.41
C ALA A 35 -10.05 -9.02 0.68
N ALA A 36 -11.11 -8.26 0.38
CA ALA A 36 -11.77 -7.35 1.33
C ALA A 36 -10.82 -6.36 2.04
N LEU A 37 -9.75 -5.94 1.35
CA LEU A 37 -8.76 -5.01 1.88
C LEU A 37 -9.33 -3.57 1.87
N ARG A 38 -8.95 -2.76 2.85
CA ARG A 38 -9.37 -1.36 2.89
C ARG A 38 -8.47 -0.49 2.02
N LYS A 39 -9.08 0.51 1.37
CA LYS A 39 -8.35 1.61 0.73
C LYS A 39 -7.73 2.47 1.83
N THR A 40 -6.45 2.82 1.73
CA THR A 40 -5.80 3.59 2.79
C THR A 40 -6.20 5.07 2.73
N SER A 41 -6.19 5.76 3.88
CA SER A 41 -6.47 7.19 3.95
C SER A 41 -5.51 8.00 3.07
N LEU A 42 -4.23 7.64 3.04
CA LEU A 42 -3.21 8.32 2.24
C LEU A 42 -3.43 8.13 0.73
N TYR A 43 -3.80 6.92 0.30
CA TYR A 43 -4.17 6.66 -1.08
C TYR A 43 -5.46 7.42 -1.47
N THR A 44 -6.41 7.54 -0.53
CA THR A 44 -7.64 8.31 -0.75
C THR A 44 -7.33 9.81 -0.87
N LEU A 45 -6.46 10.34 -0.01
CA LEU A 45 -5.96 11.73 -0.09
C LEU A 45 -5.26 12.00 -1.42
N ALA A 46 -4.41 11.09 -1.88
CA ALA A 46 -3.73 11.26 -3.16
C ALA A 46 -4.70 11.34 -4.35
N ASN A 47 -5.79 10.56 -4.30
CA ASN A 47 -6.85 10.65 -5.29
C ASN A 47 -7.62 11.97 -5.19
N MET A 48 -7.90 12.46 -3.97
CA MET A 48 -8.61 13.73 -3.77
C MET A 48 -7.86 14.94 -4.35
N ILE A 49 -6.52 14.92 -4.33
CA ILE A 49 -5.68 15.99 -4.88
C ILE A 49 -5.28 15.77 -6.35
N ASN A 50 -5.91 14.80 -7.04
CA ASN A 50 -5.67 14.49 -8.45
C ASN A 50 -4.19 14.20 -8.80
N LEU A 51 -3.45 13.55 -7.91
CA LEU A 51 -2.10 13.10 -8.22
C LEU A 51 -2.12 12.08 -9.36
N THR A 52 -1.27 12.29 -10.36
CA THR A 52 -1.11 11.38 -11.51
C THR A 52 -0.70 9.98 -11.08
N SER A 53 0.02 9.85 -9.96
CA SER A 53 0.32 8.56 -9.34
C SER A 53 0.10 8.62 -7.83
N PRO A 54 -1.03 8.09 -7.32
CA PRO A 54 -1.29 7.94 -5.90
C PRO A 54 -0.22 7.10 -5.17
N GLN A 55 0.38 6.14 -5.86
CA GLN A 55 1.42 5.27 -5.31
C GLN A 55 2.68 6.05 -4.96
N THR A 56 3.02 7.10 -5.72
CA THR A 56 4.19 7.94 -5.45
C THR A 56 4.08 8.65 -4.10
N LEU A 57 2.89 9.15 -3.73
CA LEU A 57 2.68 9.78 -2.42
C LEU A 57 2.85 8.76 -1.30
N VAL A 58 2.21 7.59 -1.43
CA VAL A 58 2.30 6.51 -0.44
C VAL A 58 3.74 6.04 -0.26
N ARG A 59 4.48 5.85 -1.35
CA ARG A 59 5.87 5.41 -1.32
C ARG A 59 6.80 6.46 -0.73
N ARG A 60 6.58 7.74 -1.04
CA ARG A 60 7.34 8.84 -0.45
C ARG A 60 7.12 8.94 1.05
N PHE A 61 5.87 8.85 1.50
CA PHE A 61 5.53 8.84 2.92
C PHE A 61 6.22 7.69 3.67
N ILE A 62 6.12 6.46 3.15
CA ILE A 62 6.80 5.29 3.73
C ILE A 62 8.32 5.49 3.81
N ASN A 63 8.94 6.04 2.76
CA ASN A 63 10.38 6.28 2.74
C ASN A 63 10.81 7.35 3.74
N ASP A 64 10.01 8.39 3.94
CA ASP A 64 10.32 9.46 4.89
C ASP A 64 10.14 8.96 6.34
N GLU A 65 9.08 8.21 6.64
CA GLU A 65 8.90 7.54 7.95
C GLU A 65 10.07 6.59 8.29
N LYS A 66 10.55 5.80 7.33
CA LYS A 66 11.70 4.90 7.53
C LYS A 66 12.99 5.65 7.88
N LYS A 67 13.19 6.88 7.36
CA LYS A 67 14.36 7.69 7.70
C LYS A 67 14.29 8.23 9.12
N VAL A 68 13.12 8.71 9.54
CA VAL A 68 12.92 9.23 10.90
C VAL A 68 13.22 8.16 11.94
N ASN A 69 12.77 6.93 11.70
CA ASN A 69 12.98 5.79 12.60
C ASN A 69 14.40 5.18 12.57
N HIS A 70 15.33 5.68 11.76
CA HIS A 70 16.73 5.25 11.75
C HIS A 70 17.66 6.20 12.53
N HIS A 71 17.13 7.28 13.09
CA HIS A 71 17.86 8.23 13.94
C HIS A 71 17.57 8.06 15.44
N GLU A 72 16.94 6.95 15.83
CA GLU A 72 16.81 6.46 17.21
C GLU A 72 17.69 5.21 17.41
#